data_AF-A0A350I933-F1
#
_entry.id   AF-A0A350I933-F1
#
_cell.length_a   1.000
_cell.length_b   1.000
_cell.length_c   1.000
_cell.angle_alpha   90.00
_cell.angle_beta   90.00
_cell.angle_gamma   90.00
#
_symmetry.space_group_name_H-M   'P 1'
#
loop_
_entity.id
_entity.type
_entity.pdbx_description
1 polymer ?
#
loop_
_entity_poly.entity_id
_entity_poly.type
_entity_poly.pdbx_seq_one_letter_code
_entity_poly.pdbx_strand_id
1 'polypeptide(L)'
;MKKHLGLISAILFFLFAAVQYNDPDPWIWIVIYGIVAIASFFQWIGKVSDKVLLLFSVVFFAATLSYVPELIGWAEKGFPNIAGEMKTDNPHIELVRETLGLAIACASLFYLYRISRPKL
;
A
#
# COMPACT_ATOMS: atom_id res chain seq x y z
N MET A 1 20.43 8.39 -6.18
CA MET A 1 18.98 8.31 -6.50
C MET A 1 18.27 7.16 -5.78
N LYS A 2 18.62 5.89 -5.98
CA LYS A 2 17.89 4.73 -5.40
C LYS A 2 17.70 4.76 -3.87
N LYS A 3 18.70 5.26 -3.14
CA LYS A 3 18.64 5.39 -1.67
C LYS A 3 17.48 6.30 -1.22
N HIS A 4 17.22 7.40 -1.92
CA HIS A 4 16.18 8.36 -1.54
C HIS A 4 14.76 7.88 -1.83
N LEU A 5 14.59 6.81 -2.63
CA LEU A 5 13.27 6.25 -2.89
C LEU A 5 12.64 5.67 -1.60
N GLY A 6 13.44 5.06 -0.72
CA GLY A 6 12.96 4.64 0.60
C GLY A 6 12.46 5.81 1.45
N LEU A 7 13.15 6.95 1.41
CA LEU A 7 12.73 8.16 2.15
C LEU A 7 11.45 8.76 1.55
N ILE A 8 11.36 8.85 0.23
CA ILE A 8 10.17 9.35 -0.47
C ILE A 8 8.97 8.45 -0.17
N SER A 9 9.13 7.13 -0.27
CA SER A 9 8.09 6.16 0.10
C SER A 9 7.70 6.28 1.57
N ALA A 10 8.68 6.45 2.48
CA ALA A 10 8.40 6.62 3.91
C ALA A 10 7.50 7.84 4.18
N ILE A 11 7.86 9.00 3.61
CA ILE A 11 7.08 10.23 3.76
C ILE A 11 5.70 10.07 3.13
N LEU A 12 5.62 9.51 1.91
CA LEU A 12 4.36 9.35 1.20
C LEU A 12 3.39 8.44 1.95
N PHE A 13 3.84 7.26 2.40
CA PHE A 13 2.98 6.34 3.16
C PHE A 13 2.65 6.86 4.56
N PHE A 14 3.52 7.66 5.16
CA PHE A 14 3.17 8.37 6.40
C PHE A 14 2.03 9.38 6.15
N LEU A 15 2.06 10.11 5.04
CA LEU A 15 0.97 11.00 4.65
C LEU A 15 -0.31 10.22 4.34
N PHE A 16 -0.23 9.06 3.70
CA PHE A 16 -1.39 8.17 3.47
C PHE A 16 -2.00 7.71 4.79
N ALA A 17 -1.19 7.30 5.77
CA ALA A 17 -1.69 6.99 7.11
C ALA A 17 -2.33 8.22 7.78
N ALA A 18 -1.78 9.42 7.59
CA ALA A 18 -2.32 10.64 8.18
C ALA A 18 -3.66 11.08 7.58
N VAL A 19 -3.89 10.90 6.28
CA VAL A 19 -5.19 11.25 5.67
C VAL A 19 -6.29 10.25 6.03
N GLN A 20 -5.91 9.04 6.43
CA GLN A 20 -6.82 7.95 6.78
C GLN A 20 -7.72 8.26 7.98
N TYR A 21 -7.37 9.21 8.85
CA TYR A 21 -8.25 9.65 9.95
C TYR A 21 -9.61 10.19 9.48
N ASN A 22 -9.75 10.51 8.19
CA ASN A 22 -11.01 10.96 7.60
C ASN A 22 -11.93 9.81 7.15
N ASP A 23 -11.43 8.57 7.15
CA ASP A 23 -12.16 7.39 6.67
C ASP A 23 -13.04 6.75 7.76
N PRO A 24 -14.09 6.00 7.37
CA PRO A 24 -14.99 5.33 8.32
C PRO A 24 -14.28 4.28 9.21
N ASP A 25 -13.29 3.57 8.68
CA ASP A 25 -12.56 2.46 9.32
C ASP A 25 -11.02 2.69 9.31
N PRO A 26 -10.55 3.75 9.98
CA PRO A 26 -9.22 4.29 9.73
C PRO A 26 -8.07 3.39 10.22
N TRP A 27 -8.30 2.60 11.27
CA TRP A 27 -7.23 1.97 12.05
C TRP A 27 -6.44 0.91 11.29
N ILE A 28 -7.12 0.04 10.53
CA ILE A 28 -6.44 -1.03 9.79
C ILE A 28 -5.52 -0.45 8.72
N TRP A 29 -6.00 0.58 8.03
CA TRP A 29 -5.30 1.28 6.97
C TRP A 29 -4.14 2.14 7.50
N ILE A 30 -4.31 2.82 8.64
CA ILE A 30 -3.22 3.50 9.35
C ILE A 30 -2.09 2.51 9.68
N VAL A 31 -2.43 1.31 10.16
CA VAL A 31 -1.45 0.27 10.49
C VAL A 31 -0.75 -0.24 9.22
N ILE A 32 -1.51 -0.55 8.16
CA ILE A 32 -0.95 -1.03 6.88
C ILE A 32 0.04 0.01 6.32
N TYR A 33 -0.39 1.26 6.16
CA TYR A 33 0.46 2.32 5.62
C TYR A 33 1.61 2.67 6.57
N GLY A 34 1.40 2.62 7.89
CA GLY A 34 2.44 2.78 8.90
C GLY A 34 3.54 1.73 8.78
N ILE A 35 3.19 0.46 8.57
CA ILE A 35 4.17 -0.62 8.34
C ILE A 35 5.02 -0.31 7.11
N VAL A 36 4.41 0.12 5.99
CA VAL A 36 5.16 0.49 4.78
C VAL A 36 6.07 1.69 5.03
N ALA A 37 5.56 2.72 5.71
CA ALA A 37 6.31 3.93 6.01
C ALA A 37 7.56 3.61 6.85
N ILE A 38 7.39 2.83 7.92
CA ILE A 38 8.46 2.39 8.81
C ILE A 38 9.46 1.53 8.03
N ALA A 39 9.02 0.49 7.32
CA ALA A 39 9.90 -0.38 6.55
C ALA A 39 10.72 0.40 5.49
N SER A 40 10.09 1.38 4.83
CA SER A 40 10.74 2.25 3.85
C SER A 40 11.77 3.18 4.48
N PHE A 41 11.49 3.72 5.67
CA PHE A 41 12.44 4.53 6.42
C PHE A 41 13.66 3.71 6.87
N PHE A 42 13.44 2.51 7.41
CA PHE A 42 14.52 1.61 7.80
C PHE A 42 15.34 1.13 6.60
N GLN A 43 14.72 0.99 5.41
CA GLN A 43 15.43 0.77 4.15
C GLN A 43 16.36 1.93 3.81
N TRP A 44 15.89 3.18 3.91
CA TRP A 44 16.67 4.37 3.59
C TRP A 44 17.94 4.50 4.45
N ILE A 45 17.83 4.24 5.76
CA ILE A 45 18.98 4.27 6.69
C ILE A 45 19.82 2.99 6.66
N GLY A 46 19.46 2.00 5.82
CA GLY A 46 20.20 0.76 5.67
C GLY A 46 20.10 -0.20 6.85
N LYS A 47 19.02 -0.11 7.65
CA LYS A 47 18.79 -0.92 8.86
C LYS A 47 17.65 -1.94 8.71
N VAL A 48 17.16 -2.17 7.50
CA VAL A 48 16.19 -3.25 7.21
C VAL A 48 16.84 -4.33 6.36
N SER A 49 16.50 -5.59 6.61
CA SER A 49 16.89 -6.68 5.72
C SER A 49 15.97 -6.73 4.50
N ASP A 50 16.52 -7.14 3.37
CA ASP A 50 15.76 -7.41 2.14
C ASP A 50 14.67 -8.48 2.36
N LYS A 51 14.94 -9.48 3.21
CA LYS A 51 13.98 -10.50 3.63
C LYS A 51 12.73 -9.93 4.32
N VAL A 52 12.89 -8.89 5.15
CA VAL A 52 11.76 -8.22 5.82
C VAL A 52 10.88 -7.50 4.80
N LEU A 53 11.50 -6.80 3.83
CA LEU A 53 10.76 -6.14 2.75
C LEU A 53 9.98 -7.16 1.90
N LEU A 54 10.62 -8.29 1.58
CA LEU A 54 9.99 -9.39 0.85
C LEU A 54 8.84 -10.02 1.65
N LEU A 55 9.02 -10.27 2.95
CA LEU A 55 7.99 -10.83 3.81
C LEU A 55 6.72 -9.97 3.80
N PHE A 56 6.84 -8.68 4.09
CA PHE A 56 5.68 -7.79 4.08
C PHE A 56 5.07 -7.63 2.69
N SER A 57 5.90 -7.63 1.64
CA SER A 57 5.40 -7.64 0.26
C SER A 57 4.55 -8.88 -0.03
N VAL A 58 4.99 -10.08 0.38
CA VAL A 58 4.23 -11.32 0.19
C VAL A 58 2.94 -11.33 1.02
N VAL A 59 2.99 -10.87 2.27
CA VAL A 59 1.80 -10.75 3.14
C VAL A 59 0.77 -9.82 2.51
N PHE A 60 1.19 -8.65 2.03
CA PHE A 60 0.29 -7.68 1.41
C PHE A 60 -0.18 -8.13 0.03
N PHE A 61 0.63 -8.90 -0.70
CA PHE A 61 0.19 -9.55 -1.93
C PHE A 61 -0.94 -10.54 -1.65
N ALA A 62 -0.78 -11.42 -0.65
CA ALA A 62 -1.83 -12.36 -0.24
C ALA A 62 -3.11 -11.63 0.20
N ALA A 63 -2.98 -10.54 0.98
CA ALA A 63 -4.11 -9.69 1.35
C ALA A 63 -4.76 -9.03 0.13
N THR A 64 -3.99 -8.56 -0.85
CA THR A 64 -4.54 -8.00 -2.10
C THR A 64 -5.33 -9.07 -2.87
N LEU A 65 -4.84 -10.32 -2.90
CA LEU A 65 -5.53 -11.41 -3.58
C LEU A 65 -6.92 -11.72 -3.00
N SER A 66 -7.11 -11.57 -1.68
CA SER A 66 -8.44 -11.80 -1.08
C SER A 66 -9.47 -10.74 -1.49
N TYR A 67 -9.02 -9.59 -1.99
CA TYR A 67 -9.88 -8.49 -2.45
C TYR A 67 -10.03 -8.43 -3.99
N VAL A 68 -9.38 -9.31 -4.74
CA VAL A 68 -9.49 -9.36 -6.22
C VAL A 68 -10.95 -9.46 -6.73
N PRO A 69 -11.87 -10.20 -6.09
CA PRO A 69 -13.28 -10.21 -6.52
C PRO A 69 -13.92 -8.82 -6.60
N GLU A 70 -13.51 -7.88 -5.74
CA GLU A 70 -14.03 -6.51 -5.74
C GLU A 70 -13.57 -5.72 -6.97
N LEU A 71 -12.31 -5.91 -7.38
CA LEU A 71 -11.79 -5.34 -8.63
C LEU A 71 -12.50 -5.92 -9.86
N ILE A 72 -12.82 -7.21 -9.84
CA ILE A 72 -13.60 -7.86 -10.91
C ILE A 72 -15.00 -7.25 -10.96
N GLY A 73 -15.69 -7.16 -9.82
CA GLY A 73 -17.01 -6.54 -9.75
C GLY A 73 -17.02 -5.07 -10.17
N TRP A 74 -15.93 -4.33 -9.92
CA TRP A 74 -15.75 -2.97 -10.43
C TRP A 74 -15.61 -2.91 -11.94
N ALA A 75 -14.83 -3.82 -12.53
CA ALA A 75 -14.66 -3.94 -13.97
C ALA A 75 -15.98 -4.32 -14.67
N GLU A 76 -16.73 -5.26 -14.11
CA GLU A 76 -18.05 -5.67 -14.62
C GLU A 76 -19.07 -4.53 -14.64
N LYS A 77 -18.96 -3.60 -13.69
CA LYS A 77 -19.79 -2.38 -13.64
C LYS A 77 -19.29 -1.25 -14.56
N GLY A 78 -18.24 -1.50 -15.35
CA GLY A 78 -17.70 -0.53 -16.31
C GLY A 78 -16.78 0.52 -15.70
N PHE A 79 -16.07 0.21 -14.61
CA PHE A 79 -15.14 1.12 -13.94
C PHE A 79 -15.79 2.45 -13.49
N PRO A 80 -16.87 2.43 -12.69
CA PRO A 80 -17.45 3.65 -12.14
C PRO A 80 -16.40 4.47 -11.40
N ASN A 81 -16.56 5.81 -11.40
CA ASN A 81 -15.61 6.73 -10.81
C ASN A 81 -15.39 6.46 -9.32
N ILE A 82 -14.15 6.16 -8.94
CA ILE A 82 -13.72 5.93 -7.55
C ILE A 82 -13.05 7.15 -6.93
N ALA A 83 -12.79 8.23 -7.68
CA ALA A 83 -12.22 9.48 -7.16
C ALA A 83 -13.30 10.50 -6.76
N GLY A 84 -14.54 10.04 -6.58
CA GLY A 84 -15.66 10.85 -6.08
C GLY A 84 -15.51 11.17 -4.59
N GLU A 85 -16.63 11.42 -3.92
CA GLU A 85 -16.63 11.77 -2.49
C GLU A 85 -15.91 10.74 -1.63
N MET A 86 -15.16 11.22 -0.64
CA MET A 86 -14.40 10.38 0.29
C MET A 86 -15.31 9.58 1.23
N LYS A 87 -16.52 10.08 1.46
CA LYS A 87 -17.60 9.31 2.08
C LYS A 87 -18.63 9.02 1.01
N THR A 88 -18.65 7.79 0.52
CA THR A 88 -19.67 7.35 -0.43
C THR A 88 -20.67 6.41 0.25
N ASP A 89 -21.93 6.49 -0.16
CA ASP A 89 -22.96 5.51 0.24
C ASP A 89 -22.80 4.16 -0.47
N ASN A 90 -21.76 3.98 -1.30
CA ASN A 90 -21.52 2.78 -2.08
C ASN A 90 -20.33 1.97 -1.53
N PRO A 91 -20.58 0.91 -0.74
CA PRO A 91 -19.52 0.11 -0.13
C PRO A 91 -18.51 -0.46 -1.14
N HIS A 92 -18.95 -0.78 -2.35
CA HIS A 92 -18.06 -1.31 -3.40
C HIS A 92 -16.98 -0.32 -3.83
N ILE A 93 -17.23 0.99 -3.79
CA ILE A 93 -16.21 1.98 -4.17
C ILE A 93 -15.09 2.00 -3.13
N GLU A 94 -15.43 1.91 -1.83
CA GLU A 94 -14.42 1.82 -0.77
C GLU A 94 -13.59 0.55 -0.90
N LEU A 95 -14.23 -0.63 -1.05
CA LEU A 95 -13.53 -1.90 -1.26
C LEU A 95 -12.54 -1.87 -2.45
N VAL A 96 -12.89 -1.18 -3.53
CA VAL A 96 -11.98 -0.99 -4.68
C VAL A 96 -10.80 -0.08 -4.32
N ARG A 97 -11.06 1.06 -3.66
CA ARG A 97 -10.00 1.98 -3.20
C ARG A 97 -9.03 1.28 -2.26
N GLU A 98 -9.56 0.54 -1.31
CA GLU A 98 -8.84 -0.30 -0.35
C GLU A 98 -7.94 -1.33 -1.06
N THR A 99 -8.50 -2.04 -2.05
CA THR A 99 -7.75 -3.02 -2.84
C THR A 99 -6.58 -2.37 -3.57
N LEU A 100 -6.80 -1.20 -4.18
CA LEU A 100 -5.76 -0.46 -4.88
C LEU A 100 -4.70 0.08 -3.90
N GLY A 101 -5.11 0.55 -2.72
CA GLY A 101 -4.21 0.96 -1.64
C GLY A 101 -3.29 -0.17 -1.19
N LEU A 102 -3.84 -1.37 -0.94
CA LEU A 102 -3.07 -2.59 -0.64
C LEU A 102 -2.12 -2.97 -1.77
N ALA A 103 -2.57 -2.90 -3.02
CA ALA A 103 -1.74 -3.21 -4.19
C ALA A 103 -0.54 -2.25 -4.31
N ILE A 104 -0.77 -0.95 -4.08
CA ILE A 104 0.29 0.08 -4.08
C ILE A 104 1.26 -0.16 -2.92
N ALA A 105 0.78 -0.49 -1.72
CA ALA A 105 1.60 -0.85 -0.56
C ALA A 105 2.50 -2.07 -0.87
N CYS A 106 1.92 -3.13 -1.42
CA CYS A 106 2.63 -4.33 -1.85
C CYS A 106 3.70 -4.01 -2.91
N ALA A 107 3.33 -3.30 -3.97
CA ALA A 107 4.23 -2.95 -5.07
C ALA A 107 5.41 -2.08 -4.58
N SER A 108 5.16 -1.15 -3.66
CA SER A 108 6.19 -0.29 -3.08
C SER A 108 7.22 -1.10 -2.30
N LEU A 109 6.77 -2.01 -1.43
CA LEU A 109 7.65 -2.89 -0.67
C LEU A 109 8.46 -3.81 -1.59
N PHE A 110 7.82 -4.40 -2.60
CA PHE A 110 8.50 -5.25 -3.57
C PHE A 110 9.57 -4.48 -4.34
N TYR A 111 9.27 -3.25 -4.77
CA TYR A 111 10.23 -2.40 -5.45
C TYR A 111 11.43 -2.07 -4.56
N LEU A 112 11.19 -1.71 -3.29
CA LEU A 112 12.26 -1.48 -2.31
C LEU A 112 13.11 -2.73 -2.07
N TYR A 113 12.50 -3.92 -2.02
CA TYR A 113 13.23 -5.19 -1.98
C TYR A 113 14.15 -5.34 -3.20
N ARG A 114 13.64 -5.12 -4.41
CA ARG A 114 14.39 -5.29 -5.66
C ARG A 114 15.61 -4.38 -5.76
N ILE A 115 15.53 -3.15 -5.24
CA ILE A 115 16.66 -2.20 -5.26
C ILE A 115 17.63 -2.40 -4.09
N SER A 116 17.21 -3.05 -3.01
CA SER A 116 18.04 -3.31 -1.83
C SER A 116 18.84 -4.61 -1.94
N ARG A 117 18.41 -5.54 -2.79
CA ARG A 117 19.12 -6.80 -3.02
C ARG A 117 20.45 -6.54 -3.73
N PRO A 118 21.59 -7.05 -3.21
CA PRO A 118 22.84 -7.04 -3.96
C PRO A 118 22.66 -7.84 -5.26
N LYS A 119 23.07 -7.26 -6.39
CA LYS A 119 23.14 -8.00 -7.65
C LYS A 119 24.29 -9.00 -7.52
N LEU A 120 23.97 -10.29 -7.59
CA LEU A 120 24.93 -11.37 -7.80
C LEU A 120 25.68 -11.17 -9.11
#